data_AF-A0A2V7WZ25-F1
#
_entry.id   AF-A0A2V7WZ25-F1
#
_cell.length_a   1.000
_cell.length_b   1.000
_cell.length_c   1.000
_cell.angle_alpha   90.00
_cell.angle_beta   90.00
_cell.angle_gamma   90.00
#
_symmetry.space_group_name_H-M   'P 1'
#
loop_
_entity.id
_entity.type
_entity.pdbx_description
1 polymer ?
#
loop_
_entity_poly.entity_id
_entity_poly.type
_entity_poly.pdbx_seq_one_letter_code
_entity_poly.pdbx_strand_id
1 'polypeptide(L)' 'MAPDLSTTFTGIRFENPFLLSSAPPTESESNILRAFEAGWGGVVTKTIGLHPVV' A
#
# COMPACT_ATOMS: atom_id res chain seq x y z
N MET A 1 -7.72 4.53 25.87
CA MET A 1 -6.42 4.22 25.24
C MET A 1 -6.74 3.54 23.92
N ALA A 2 -6.28 4.08 22.79
CA ALA A 2 -6.49 3.43 21.50
C ALA A 2 -5.65 2.14 21.43
N PRO A 3 -6.12 1.07 20.77
CA PRO A 3 -5.32 -0.14 20.58
C PRO A 3 -4.10 0.16 19.70
N ASP A 4 -2.95 -0.45 20.02
CA ASP A 4 -1.78 -0.46 19.13
C ASP A 4 -2.05 -1.42 17.97
N LEU A 5 -2.01 -0.90 16.74
CA LEU A 5 -2.23 -1.67 15.52
C LEU A 5 -0.91 -2.02 14.82
N SER A 6 0.25 -1.61 15.35
CA SER A 6 1.53 -1.87 14.70
C SER A 6 1.80 -3.37 14.55
N THR A 7 2.35 -3.76 13.41
CA THR A 7 2.62 -5.16 13.08
C THR A 7 4.00 -5.32 12.45
N THR A 8 4.63 -6.48 12.66
CA THR A 8 5.88 -6.83 11.98
C THR A 8 5.65 -8.09 11.16
N PHE A 9 5.85 -8.00 9.85
CA PHE A 9 5.70 -9.13 8.94
C PHE A 9 6.93 -9.23 8.05
N THR A 10 7.49 -10.43 7.93
CA THR A 10 8.72 -10.72 7.16
C THR A 10 9.88 -9.75 7.46
N GLY A 11 10.00 -9.24 8.69
CA GLY A 11 11.03 -8.28 9.10
C GLY A 11 10.73 -6.80 8.80
N ILE A 12 9.57 -6.48 8.21
CA ILE A 12 9.12 -5.10 7.95
C ILE A 12 8.13 -4.69 9.03
N ARG A 13 8.36 -3.53 9.65
CA ARG A 13 7.45 -2.93 10.63
C ARG A 13 6.45 -2.00 9.91
N PHE A 14 5.18 -2.19 10.17
CA PHE A 14 4.07 -1.37 9.69
C PHE A 14 3.40 -0.67 10.86
N GLU A 15 2.92 0.56 10.64
CA GLU A 15 2.16 1.32 11.65
C GLU A 15 0.79 0.69 11.93
N ASN A 16 0.22 0.02 10.93
CA ASN A 16 -1.03 -0.72 11.01
C ASN A 16 -1.03 -1.85 9.95
N PRO A 17 -1.90 -2.88 10.06
CA PRO A 17 -1.86 -4.04 9.18
C PRO A 17 -2.67 -3.86 7.88
N PHE A 18 -3.14 -2.66 7.57
CA PHE A 18 -4.02 -2.40 6.43
C PHE A 18 -3.22 -1.92 5.22
N LEU A 19 -3.19 -2.73 4.18
CA LEU A 19 -2.46 -2.44 2.94
C LEU A 19 -3.40 -2.49 1.73
N LEU A 20 -3.18 -1.61 0.75
CA LEU A 20 -3.85 -1.73 -0.55
C LEU A 20 -3.24 -2.86 -1.37
N SER A 21 -4.09 -3.71 -1.94
CA SER A 21 -3.66 -4.78 -2.85
C SER A 21 -3.36 -4.25 -4.26
N SER A 22 -2.68 -5.08 -5.06
CA SER A 22 -2.36 -4.78 -6.46
C SER A 22 -3.61 -4.69 -7.33
N ALA A 23 -4.19 -3.50 -7.42
CA ALA A 23 -5.50 -3.22 -8.03
C ALA A 23 -5.51 -1.81 -8.70
N PRO A 24 -6.59 -1.40 -9.41
CA PRO A 24 -6.67 -0.06 -10.02
C PRO A 24 -6.32 1.12 -9.09
N PRO A 25 -6.64 1.08 -7.77
CA PRO A 25 -6.19 2.11 -6.82
C PRO A 25 -4.68 2.24 -6.63
N THR A 26 -3.88 1.32 -7.17
CA THR A 26 -2.41 1.26 -6.97
C THR A 26 -1.62 1.39 -8.27
N GLU A 27 -2.24 1.87 -9.34
CA GLU A 27 -1.62 1.98 -10.67
C GLU A 27 -0.90 3.31 -10.93
N SER A 28 -1.27 4.37 -10.20
CA SER A 28 -0.70 5.70 -10.38
C SER A 28 -0.12 6.22 -9.08
N GLU A 29 0.97 6.99 -9.19
CA GLU A 29 1.62 7.66 -8.07
C GLU A 29 0.61 8.48 -7.27
N SER A 30 -0.25 9.26 -7.94
CA SER A 30 -1.24 10.10 -7.27
C SER A 30 -2.23 9.31 -6.41
N ASN A 31 -2.64 8.11 -6.83
CA ASN A 31 -3.52 7.26 -6.04
C ASN A 31 -2.77 6.67 -4.83
N ILE A 32 -1.52 6.26 -5.04
CA ILE A 32 -0.66 5.70 -3.99
C ILE A 32 -0.39 6.75 -2.90
N LEU A 33 -0.04 7.98 -3.28
CA LEU A 33 0.20 9.08 -2.34
C LEU A 33 -1.06 9.40 -1.52
N ARG A 34 -2.22 9.47 -2.16
CA ARG A 34 -3.51 9.64 -1.47
C ARG A 34 -3.82 8.53 -0.48
N ALA A 35 -3.39 7.29 -0.73
CA ALA A 35 -3.56 6.19 0.21
C ALA A 35 -2.71 6.41 1.48
N PHE A 36 -1.45 6.82 1.33
CA PHE A 36 -0.60 7.13 2.47
C PHE A 36 -1.12 8.34 3.26
N GLU A 37 -1.58 9.40 2.59
CA GLU A 37 -2.22 10.56 3.24
C GLU A 37 -3.48 10.16 4.03
N ALA A 38 -4.22 9.15 3.57
CA ALA A 38 -5.38 8.60 4.27
C ALA A 38 -5.02 7.63 5.41
N GLY A 39 -3.74 7.34 5.64
CA GLY A 39 -3.26 6.50 6.76
C GLY A 39 -3.14 5.01 6.46
N TRP A 40 -3.16 4.60 5.19
CA TRP A 40 -2.86 3.20 4.84
C TRP A 40 -1.42 2.84 5.25
N GLY A 41 -1.26 1.68 5.90
CA GLY A 41 0.05 1.20 6.38
C GLY A 41 1.01 0.77 5.27
N GLY A 42 0.52 0.58 4.05
CA GLY A 42 1.32 0.20 2.89
C GLY A 42 0.49 -0.02 1.63
N VAL A 43 1.16 -0.22 0.50
CA VAL A 43 0.53 -0.54 -0.79
C VAL A 43 1.33 -1.60 -1.52
N VAL A 44 0.66 -2.41 -2.33
CA VAL A 44 1.28 -3.24 -3.36
C VAL A 44 0.97 -2.59 -4.70
N THR A 45 2.00 -2.15 -5.43
CA THR A 45 1.81 -1.50 -6.74
C THR A 45 1.04 -2.40 -7.69
N LYS A 46 0.20 -1.80 -8.56
CA LYS A 46 -0.45 -2.55 -9.63
C LYS A 46 0.62 -3.26 -10.45
N THR A 47 0.36 -4.49 -10.86
CA THR A 47 1.25 -5.31 -11.71
C THR A 47 1.86 -4.47 -12.83
N ILE A 48 3.19 -4.41 -12.85
CA ILE A 48 3.97 -3.64 -13.83
C ILE A 48 4.58 -4.60 -14.85
N GLY A 49 4.46 -4.27 -16.13
CA GLY A 49 5.16 -4.95 -17.22
C GLY A 49 6.32 -4.09 -17.75
N LEU A 50 7.28 -4.73 -18.42
CA LEU A 50 8.37 -4.03 -19.11
C LEU A 50 7.91 -3.34 -20.40
N HIS A 51 6.77 -3.78 -20.94
CA HIS A 51 6.17 -3.24 -22.14
C HIS A 51 4.83 -2.59 -21.80
N PRO A 52 4.45 -1.53 -22.54
CA PRO A 52 3.10 -0.99 -22.45
C PRO A 52 2.09 -2.10 -22.73
N VAL A 53 0.97 -2.09 -22.00
CA VAL A 53 -0.20 -2.86 -22.41
C VAL A 53 -0.73 -2.16 -23.67
N VAL A 54 -0.54 -2.80 -24.83
CA VAL A 54 -1.08 -2.35 -26.12
C VAL A 54 -2.57 -2.65 -26.22
#